data_AF-A0AA51YMQ6-F1
#
_entry.id   AF-A0AA51YMQ6-F1
#
_cell.length_a   1.000
_cell.length_b   1.000
_cell.length_c   1.000
_cell.angle_alpha   90.00
_cell.angle_beta   90.00
_cell.angle_gamma   90.00
#
_symmetry.space_group_name_H-M   'P 1'
#
loop_
_entity.id
_entity.type
_entity.pdbx_description
1 polymer ?
#
loop_
_entity_poly.entity_id
_entity_poly.type
_entity_poly.pdbx_seq_one_letter_code
_entity_poly.pdbx_strand_id
1 'polypeptide(L)'
;MSTREYMLGNVAIARGIVEGGGQVISGYPGTPSSEIIGTLAGMKERDFYVEWSVNEKVAFEVAAGAAMTGVRSVVTMKHVGLNVAADPLLTLAYTGVKGSMIIIVADDPSCHSSQNEQDTRRYSQFSLIPCLDPSTPQEAKDMIPFAFEFSNKVQMPVIFRPTTRISHGKSDIELGPVEETRPSAEFVKELERWVMVPKNARIQHPRLLESQKIMQEELENSPWNSLELTDGAKVGVIASGIASVYAKEAIVKQGTNASFLKIGTYPVPESKIRTLLENTEKIIIFEEMEPIVEEQVRIIAQQTGSTVDIVGKIPGPVPRIYELNTDICADVLAEVLELERPDVPAEVAEDFDYDRCRIDLPMRPPVMCPGCSHRASFHVMKKVYGKDAIFPSDIGCYTLGIQSGTVDTTLCMGGSITVASGMYQAGEKKPICCSIGDSTFFHTGMNGLLNAIYNKADITVTIVDNRITAMTGHQPNPGMGKLATGESTIEVSLEELCKSMGAGFVETVDPYDLEKTEEVFKRAKEHKGTSVVITRQYCVIDAKRSGIRRKPFVIDAEKCVGCRLCVNLGCPAIEFNTTTKKASINAMCTGCGVCAALCKFDAITEVKK
;
A
#
# COMPACT_ATOMS: atom_id res chain seq x y z
N MET A 1 -15.44 36.79 6.50
CA MET A 1 -16.60 36.11 7.11
C MET A 1 -16.40 34.63 6.86
N SER A 2 -16.58 33.74 7.84
CA SER A 2 -16.66 32.31 7.55
C SER A 2 -17.93 32.05 6.74
N THR A 3 -17.82 31.24 5.69
CA THR A 3 -19.00 30.77 4.95
C THR A 3 -19.49 29.51 5.64
N ARG A 4 -20.79 29.41 5.90
CA ARG A 4 -21.43 28.20 6.43
C ARG A 4 -22.35 27.57 5.39
N GLU A 5 -22.24 26.27 5.21
CA GLU A 5 -23.09 25.49 4.29
C GLU A 5 -23.60 24.23 5.00
N TYR A 6 -24.90 23.93 4.83
CA TYR A 6 -25.52 22.73 5.37
C TYR A 6 -25.33 21.56 4.41
N MET A 7 -24.50 20.58 4.78
CA MET A 7 -24.06 19.52 3.86
C MET A 7 -23.97 18.13 4.50
N LEU A 8 -23.87 17.11 3.65
CA LEU A 8 -23.64 15.70 4.02
C LEU A 8 -22.20 15.52 4.48
N GLY A 9 -21.92 14.63 5.44
CA GLY A 9 -20.55 14.40 5.91
C GLY A 9 -19.58 13.92 4.82
N ASN A 10 -20.02 13.10 3.85
CA ASN A 10 -19.20 12.77 2.68
C ASN A 10 -18.91 13.99 1.77
N VAL A 11 -19.81 14.98 1.72
CA VAL A 11 -19.58 16.26 1.04
C VAL A 11 -18.62 17.14 1.86
N ALA A 12 -18.70 17.10 3.20
CA ALA A 12 -17.75 17.76 4.10
C ALA A 12 -16.34 17.16 3.99
N ILE A 13 -16.21 15.84 3.92
CA ILE A 13 -14.93 15.15 3.68
C ILE A 13 -14.38 15.52 2.28
N ALA A 14 -15.22 15.50 1.24
CA ALA A 14 -14.83 15.96 -0.10
C ALA A 14 -14.37 17.44 -0.10
N ARG A 15 -15.05 18.31 0.66
CA ARG A 15 -14.63 19.70 0.88
C ARG A 15 -13.29 19.78 1.60
N GLY A 16 -13.05 18.95 2.61
CA GLY A 16 -11.79 18.84 3.34
C GLY A 16 -10.62 18.41 2.44
N ILE A 17 -10.85 17.52 1.47
CA ILE A 17 -9.85 17.12 0.47
C ILE A 17 -9.44 18.31 -0.40
N VAL A 18 -10.39 19.17 -0.79
CA VAL A 18 -10.10 20.39 -1.56
C VAL A 18 -9.41 21.44 -0.69
N GLU A 19 -9.89 21.68 0.54
CA GLU A 19 -9.23 22.61 1.48
C GLU A 19 -7.79 22.18 1.78
N GLY A 20 -7.55 20.87 1.93
CA GLY A 20 -6.24 20.26 2.10
C GLY A 20 -5.40 20.13 0.82
N GLY A 21 -5.88 20.59 -0.35
CA GLY A 21 -5.12 20.59 -1.60
C GLY A 21 -4.76 19.20 -2.15
N GLY A 22 -5.66 18.22 -2.02
CA GLY A 22 -5.49 16.90 -2.62
C GLY A 22 -5.37 16.96 -4.15
N GLN A 23 -4.44 16.19 -4.73
CA GLN A 23 -4.06 16.30 -6.15
C GLN A 23 -4.40 15.06 -6.98
N VAL A 24 -4.40 13.87 -6.37
CA VAL A 24 -4.80 12.60 -7.01
C VAL A 24 -5.76 11.88 -6.07
N ILE A 25 -7.00 11.71 -6.51
CA ILE A 25 -8.05 10.99 -5.78
C ILE A 25 -8.47 9.75 -6.57
N SER A 26 -8.47 8.59 -5.92
CA SER A 26 -8.92 7.31 -6.48
C SER A 26 -9.88 6.60 -5.53
N GLY A 27 -10.61 5.62 -6.04
CA GLY A 27 -11.50 4.81 -5.22
C GLY A 27 -12.29 3.79 -6.04
N TYR A 28 -13.10 3.00 -5.36
CA TYR A 28 -14.05 2.07 -5.96
C TYR A 28 -15.42 2.26 -5.29
N PRO A 29 -16.55 2.22 -6.01
CA PRO A 29 -17.86 2.55 -5.46
C PRO A 29 -18.32 1.54 -4.39
N GLY A 30 -18.35 2.01 -3.14
CA GLY A 30 -19.01 1.34 -2.02
C GLY A 30 -19.65 2.34 -1.06
N THR A 31 -20.91 2.12 -0.68
CA THR A 31 -21.57 2.84 0.43
C THR A 31 -20.93 2.40 1.77
N PRO A 32 -20.64 3.30 2.73
CA PRO A 32 -21.01 4.72 2.81
C PRO A 32 -19.85 5.68 2.45
N SER A 33 -19.07 5.41 1.39
CA SER A 33 -17.95 6.25 0.94
C SER A 33 -18.15 6.95 -0.42
N SER A 34 -19.15 6.53 -1.20
CA SER A 34 -19.18 6.79 -2.65
C SER A 34 -19.43 8.25 -3.04
N GLU A 35 -20.13 8.99 -2.18
CA GLU A 35 -20.49 10.38 -2.41
C GLU A 35 -19.26 11.31 -2.38
N ILE A 36 -18.12 10.87 -1.82
CA ILE A 36 -16.87 11.65 -1.79
C ILE A 36 -16.35 11.87 -3.23
N ILE A 37 -16.12 10.79 -3.98
CA ILE A 37 -15.73 10.89 -5.40
C ILE A 37 -16.87 11.45 -6.24
N GLY A 38 -18.13 11.11 -5.96
CA GLY A 38 -19.28 11.69 -6.67
C GLY A 38 -19.31 13.23 -6.58
N THR A 39 -19.01 13.78 -5.40
CA THR A 39 -18.92 15.23 -5.15
C THR A 39 -17.72 15.83 -5.87
N LEU A 40 -16.52 15.25 -5.69
CA LEU A 40 -15.28 15.74 -6.31
C LEU A 40 -15.34 15.70 -7.84
N ALA A 41 -15.86 14.63 -8.45
CA ALA A 41 -16.00 14.50 -9.89
C ALA A 41 -17.09 15.42 -10.48
N GLY A 42 -18.09 15.81 -9.68
CA GLY A 42 -19.13 16.77 -10.07
C GLY A 42 -18.68 18.24 -10.12
N MET A 43 -17.48 18.56 -9.61
CA MET A 43 -16.95 19.92 -9.66
C MET A 43 -16.59 20.33 -11.09
N LYS A 44 -17.09 21.51 -11.52
CA LYS A 44 -16.91 22.03 -12.89
C LYS A 44 -15.47 22.44 -13.17
N GLU A 45 -14.87 23.16 -12.23
CA GLU A 45 -13.48 23.58 -12.25
C GLU A 45 -12.71 22.70 -11.26
N ARG A 46 -11.64 22.06 -11.75
CA ARG A 46 -10.82 21.10 -11.01
C ARG A 46 -9.37 21.26 -11.41
N ASP A 47 -8.53 21.43 -10.41
CA ASP A 47 -7.07 21.50 -10.44
C ASP A 47 -6.43 20.24 -9.82
N PHE A 48 -7.23 19.20 -9.65
CA PHE A 48 -6.88 17.88 -9.16
C PHE A 48 -7.39 16.78 -10.10
N TYR A 49 -6.71 15.64 -10.09
CA TYR A 49 -7.14 14.43 -10.77
C TYR A 49 -8.08 13.61 -9.86
N VAL A 50 -9.15 13.04 -10.43
CA VAL A 50 -10.06 12.13 -9.72
C VAL A 50 -10.54 11.01 -10.65
N GLU A 51 -10.44 9.76 -10.20
CA GLU A 51 -10.93 8.58 -10.91
C GLU A 51 -11.81 7.66 -10.06
N TRP A 52 -12.72 6.94 -10.73
CA TRP A 52 -13.10 5.62 -10.29
C TRP A 52 -12.11 4.61 -10.88
N SER A 53 -11.60 3.73 -10.03
CA SER A 53 -10.73 2.63 -10.40
C SER A 53 -11.53 1.32 -10.54
N VAL A 54 -10.93 0.27 -11.09
CA VAL A 54 -11.65 -1.02 -11.33
C VAL A 54 -11.81 -1.91 -10.09
N ASN A 55 -11.05 -1.66 -9.00
CA ASN A 55 -11.24 -2.20 -7.65
C ASN A 55 -10.40 -1.40 -6.63
N GLU A 56 -10.56 -1.71 -5.35
CA GLU A 56 -9.93 -1.01 -4.22
C GLU A 56 -8.40 -1.16 -4.17
N LYS A 57 -7.86 -2.34 -4.52
CA LYS A 57 -6.40 -2.58 -4.58
C LYS A 57 -5.77 -1.67 -5.63
N VAL A 58 -6.38 -1.62 -6.82
CA VAL A 58 -5.96 -0.76 -7.92
C VAL A 58 -6.07 0.73 -7.54
N ALA A 59 -7.16 1.13 -6.89
CA ALA A 59 -7.33 2.50 -6.40
C ALA A 59 -6.23 2.89 -5.40
N PHE A 60 -5.96 2.01 -4.43
CA PHE A 60 -4.94 2.21 -3.41
C PHE A 60 -3.54 2.37 -4.02
N GLU A 61 -3.20 1.54 -5.01
CA GLU A 61 -1.91 1.58 -5.71
C GLU A 61 -1.75 2.84 -6.59
N VAL A 62 -2.83 3.36 -7.18
CA VAL A 62 -2.83 4.65 -7.88
C VAL A 62 -2.53 5.80 -6.91
N ALA A 63 -3.19 5.84 -5.75
CA ALA A 63 -2.92 6.86 -4.73
C ALA A 63 -1.49 6.72 -4.12
N ALA A 64 -1.01 5.50 -3.91
CA ALA A 64 0.34 5.22 -3.42
C ALA A 64 1.41 5.64 -4.46
N GLY A 65 1.22 5.30 -5.73
CA GLY A 65 2.11 5.70 -6.82
C GLY A 65 2.19 7.22 -6.97
N ALA A 66 1.08 7.92 -6.79
CA ALA A 66 1.07 9.39 -6.72
C ALA A 66 1.88 9.89 -5.50
N ALA A 67 1.62 9.38 -4.29
CA ALA A 67 2.31 9.81 -3.07
C ALA A 67 3.83 9.56 -3.06
N MET A 68 4.32 8.57 -3.84
CA MET A 68 5.76 8.36 -4.09
C MET A 68 6.41 9.51 -4.88
N THR A 69 5.64 10.30 -5.63
CA THR A 69 6.14 11.48 -6.37
C THR A 69 6.23 12.75 -5.50
N GLY A 70 5.65 12.77 -4.29
CA GLY A 70 5.61 13.95 -3.44
C GLY A 70 4.30 14.75 -3.45
N VAL A 71 3.33 14.40 -4.29
CA VAL A 71 1.98 15.02 -4.27
C VAL A 71 1.13 14.57 -3.07
N ARG A 72 0.09 15.32 -2.75
CA ARG A 72 -0.97 14.91 -1.82
C ARG A 72 -1.98 14.00 -2.54
N SER A 73 -2.18 12.77 -2.06
CA SER A 73 -3.14 11.81 -2.66
C SER A 73 -4.17 11.28 -1.66
N VAL A 74 -5.28 10.78 -2.19
CA VAL A 74 -6.38 10.16 -1.43
C VAL A 74 -6.84 8.89 -2.13
N VAL A 75 -7.06 7.82 -1.39
CA VAL A 75 -7.91 6.69 -1.81
C VAL A 75 -9.16 6.64 -0.94
N THR A 76 -10.32 6.33 -1.51
CA THR A 76 -11.56 6.09 -0.74
C THR A 76 -12.25 4.77 -1.08
N MET A 77 -12.74 4.10 -0.03
CA MET A 77 -13.43 2.81 -0.06
C MET A 77 -14.25 2.60 1.22
N LYS A 78 -15.06 1.54 1.27
CA LYS A 78 -15.62 1.02 2.53
C LYS A 78 -14.70 -0.05 3.14
N HIS A 79 -14.82 -0.33 4.44
CA HIS A 79 -14.02 -1.30 5.21
C HIS A 79 -13.73 -2.65 4.51
N VAL A 80 -14.73 -3.38 3.97
CA VAL A 80 -14.47 -4.64 3.22
C VAL A 80 -13.55 -4.46 2.00
N GLY A 81 -13.49 -3.24 1.45
CA GLY A 81 -12.59 -2.86 0.37
C GLY A 81 -11.13 -2.78 0.81
N LEU A 82 -10.87 -2.41 2.08
CA LEU A 82 -9.52 -2.43 2.63
C LEU A 82 -8.96 -3.86 2.70
N ASN A 83 -9.82 -4.86 2.83
CA ASN A 83 -9.43 -6.28 2.79
C ASN A 83 -8.87 -6.66 1.40
N VAL A 84 -9.39 -6.04 0.33
CA VAL A 84 -8.90 -6.20 -1.05
C VAL A 84 -7.58 -5.43 -1.24
N ALA A 85 -7.42 -4.28 -0.57
CA ALA A 85 -6.22 -3.44 -0.58
C ALA A 85 -5.17 -3.80 0.51
N ALA A 86 -5.35 -4.87 1.28
CA ALA A 86 -4.51 -5.20 2.44
C ALA A 86 -3.05 -5.52 2.08
N ASP A 87 -2.83 -6.16 0.92
CA ASP A 87 -1.50 -6.51 0.38
C ASP A 87 -0.61 -5.27 0.12
N PRO A 88 -1.03 -4.26 -0.68
CA PRO A 88 -0.27 -3.02 -0.79
C PRO A 88 -0.28 -2.18 0.50
N LEU A 89 -1.33 -2.20 1.34
CA LEU A 89 -1.36 -1.49 2.62
C LEU A 89 -0.19 -1.89 3.54
N LEU A 90 -0.05 -3.20 3.78
CA LEU A 90 0.97 -3.73 4.69
C LEU A 90 2.40 -3.47 4.18
N THR A 91 2.60 -3.39 2.86
CA THR A 91 3.92 -3.04 2.31
C THR A 91 4.15 -1.53 2.26
N LEU A 92 3.11 -0.72 2.03
CA LEU A 92 3.20 0.76 2.06
C LEU A 92 3.60 1.27 3.45
N ALA A 93 3.23 0.58 4.52
CA ALA A 93 3.71 0.87 5.87
C ALA A 93 5.26 0.87 5.98
N TYR A 94 5.93 -0.05 5.29
CA TYR A 94 7.38 -0.14 5.31
C TYR A 94 8.02 0.94 4.42
N THR A 95 7.50 1.15 3.20
CA THR A 95 8.02 2.19 2.29
C THR A 95 7.77 3.61 2.81
N GLY A 96 6.68 3.80 3.55
CA GLY A 96 6.09 5.12 3.77
C GLY A 96 5.67 5.79 2.46
N VAL A 97 5.50 7.11 2.50
CA VAL A 97 5.21 7.98 1.34
C VAL A 97 6.16 9.18 1.30
N LYS A 98 6.37 9.77 0.11
CA LYS A 98 7.24 10.95 -0.04
C LYS A 98 6.47 12.26 0.19
N GLY A 99 5.25 12.33 -0.35
CA GLY A 99 4.29 13.40 -0.08
C GLY A 99 3.33 12.97 1.02
N SER A 100 2.02 13.16 0.78
CA SER A 100 0.96 12.77 1.71
C SER A 100 0.02 11.76 1.08
N MET A 101 -0.50 10.81 1.85
CA MET A 101 -1.56 9.89 1.41
C MET A 101 -2.59 9.66 2.50
N ILE A 102 -3.86 9.93 2.19
CA ILE A 102 -4.99 9.63 3.07
C ILE A 102 -5.73 8.38 2.53
N ILE A 103 -5.96 7.41 3.41
CA ILE A 103 -6.71 6.19 3.14
C ILE A 103 -8.06 6.35 3.82
N ILE A 104 -9.06 6.83 3.08
CA ILE A 104 -10.42 7.00 3.59
C ILE A 104 -11.13 5.66 3.56
N VAL A 105 -11.44 5.12 4.73
CA VAL A 105 -12.07 3.80 4.88
C VAL A 105 -13.34 3.95 5.69
N ALA A 106 -14.49 3.85 5.03
CA ALA A 106 -15.76 4.04 5.69
C ALA A 106 -16.23 2.74 6.37
N ASP A 107 -16.28 2.76 7.70
CA ASP A 107 -16.79 1.66 8.54
C ASP A 107 -18.32 1.72 8.59
N ASP A 108 -18.97 0.56 8.62
CA ASP A 108 -20.44 0.43 8.55
C ASP A 108 -21.01 -0.35 9.76
N PRO A 109 -21.01 0.24 10.98
CA PRO A 109 -21.64 -0.36 12.15
C PRO A 109 -23.10 -0.74 11.88
N SER A 110 -23.53 -1.86 12.45
CA SER A 110 -24.83 -2.52 12.20
C SER A 110 -25.09 -2.93 10.73
N CYS A 111 -24.06 -3.03 9.88
CA CYS A 111 -24.14 -3.57 8.52
C CYS A 111 -25.15 -2.87 7.58
N HIS A 112 -25.42 -1.56 7.72
CA HIS A 112 -26.50 -0.88 6.96
C HIS A 112 -26.40 -1.07 5.43
N SER A 113 -25.21 -1.31 4.89
CA SER A 113 -24.94 -1.56 3.46
C SER A 113 -23.87 -2.64 3.20
N SER A 114 -23.63 -3.52 4.18
CA SER A 114 -22.41 -4.36 4.21
C SER A 114 -22.65 -5.81 4.66
N GLN A 115 -21.73 -6.69 4.25
CA GLN A 115 -21.84 -8.13 4.45
C GLN A 115 -21.39 -8.60 5.84
N ASN A 116 -20.60 -7.78 6.53
CA ASN A 116 -20.14 -7.96 7.90
C ASN A 116 -19.78 -6.60 8.52
N GLU A 117 -19.72 -6.54 9.84
CA GLU A 117 -19.14 -5.41 10.58
C GLU A 117 -17.62 -5.63 10.71
N GLN A 118 -16.82 -4.58 10.56
CA GLN A 118 -15.37 -4.62 10.74
C GLN A 118 -14.89 -3.29 11.34
N ASP A 119 -13.83 -3.34 12.15
CA ASP A 119 -13.18 -2.15 12.69
C ASP A 119 -11.85 -1.90 11.96
N THR A 120 -11.80 -0.84 11.15
CA THR A 120 -10.57 -0.48 10.42
C THR A 120 -9.40 -0.15 11.36
N ARG A 121 -9.64 0.19 12.63
CA ARG A 121 -8.56 0.40 13.61
C ARG A 121 -7.76 -0.88 13.88
N ARG A 122 -8.32 -2.08 13.64
CA ARG A 122 -7.55 -3.34 13.62
C ARG A 122 -6.53 -3.40 12.48
N TYR A 123 -6.86 -2.86 11.30
CA TYR A 123 -5.89 -2.70 10.22
C TYR A 123 -4.83 -1.64 10.52
N SER A 124 -5.21 -0.55 11.22
CA SER A 124 -4.27 0.46 11.72
C SER A 124 -3.26 -0.14 12.71
N GLN A 125 -3.72 -0.88 13.73
CA GLN A 125 -2.87 -1.68 14.63
C GLN A 125 -1.94 -2.63 13.85
N PHE A 126 -2.50 -3.47 12.96
CA PHE A 126 -1.74 -4.52 12.27
C PHE A 126 -0.71 -3.99 11.26
N SER A 127 -0.99 -2.86 10.61
CA SER A 127 -0.06 -2.24 9.66
C SER A 127 0.89 -1.21 10.28
N LEU A 128 0.70 -0.84 11.55
CA LEU A 128 1.41 0.27 12.20
C LEU A 128 1.27 1.61 11.43
N ILE A 129 0.11 1.81 10.79
CA ILE A 129 -0.28 3.05 10.11
C ILE A 129 -1.25 3.80 11.03
N PRO A 130 -1.10 5.12 11.25
CA PRO A 130 -1.95 5.89 12.17
C PRO A 130 -3.38 6.03 11.64
N CYS A 131 -4.34 6.18 12.55
CA CYS A 131 -5.76 6.34 12.24
C CYS A 131 -6.33 7.62 12.88
N LEU A 132 -7.18 8.33 12.14
CA LEU A 132 -7.98 9.45 12.62
C LEU A 132 -9.47 9.10 12.56
N ASP A 133 -10.18 9.35 13.65
CA ASP A 133 -11.57 8.90 13.88
C ASP A 133 -12.45 10.13 14.27
N PRO A 134 -13.11 10.80 13.30
CA PRO A 134 -13.86 12.03 13.53
C PRO A 134 -15.18 11.78 14.29
N SER A 135 -15.53 12.62 15.27
CA SER A 135 -16.83 12.51 15.97
C SER A 135 -17.93 13.39 15.38
N THR A 136 -17.63 14.28 14.43
CA THR A 136 -18.64 15.11 13.72
C THR A 136 -18.28 15.32 12.24
N PRO A 137 -19.24 15.66 11.38
CA PRO A 137 -18.96 16.09 10.00
C PRO A 137 -18.05 17.33 9.86
N GLN A 138 -18.04 18.24 10.86
CA GLN A 138 -17.10 19.38 10.89
C GLN A 138 -15.67 18.90 11.15
N GLU A 139 -15.47 18.08 12.20
CA GLU A 139 -14.16 17.45 12.46
C GLU A 139 -13.70 16.61 11.26
N ALA A 140 -14.62 15.89 10.61
CA ALA A 140 -14.31 15.10 9.42
C ALA A 140 -13.82 15.95 8.23
N LYS A 141 -14.23 17.23 8.16
CA LYS A 141 -13.71 18.20 7.18
C LYS A 141 -12.34 18.72 7.60
N ASP A 142 -12.20 19.16 8.85
CA ASP A 142 -11.00 19.84 9.36
C ASP A 142 -9.81 18.88 9.62
N MET A 143 -10.09 17.60 9.89
CA MET A 143 -9.07 16.56 10.02
C MET A 143 -8.36 16.24 8.70
N ILE A 144 -8.96 16.48 7.52
CA ILE A 144 -8.34 16.12 6.23
C ILE A 144 -7.12 17.00 5.89
N PRO A 145 -7.17 18.34 5.98
CA PRO A 145 -5.97 19.19 5.89
C PRO A 145 -4.89 18.80 6.92
N PHE A 146 -5.29 18.53 8.16
CA PHE A 146 -4.37 18.04 9.21
C PHE A 146 -3.73 16.70 8.83
N ALA A 147 -4.50 15.75 8.29
CA ALA A 147 -4.02 14.44 7.87
C ALA A 147 -2.98 14.52 6.75
N PHE A 148 -3.12 15.46 5.81
CA PHE A 148 -2.10 15.67 4.77
C PHE A 148 -0.77 16.18 5.38
N GLU A 149 -0.83 17.17 6.28
CA GLU A 149 0.38 17.72 6.92
C GLU A 149 1.04 16.72 7.86
N PHE A 150 0.26 15.99 8.64
CA PHE A 150 0.74 14.90 9.48
C PHE A 150 1.39 13.79 8.65
N SER A 151 0.71 13.32 7.59
CA SER A 151 1.23 12.32 6.64
C SER A 151 2.57 12.71 6.02
N ASN A 152 2.71 13.99 5.62
CA ASN A 152 3.95 14.56 5.10
C ASN A 152 5.05 14.59 6.18
N LYS A 153 4.72 15.05 7.40
CA LYS A 153 5.65 15.17 8.53
C LYS A 153 6.23 13.84 8.99
N VAL A 154 5.41 12.78 9.07
CA VAL A 154 5.87 11.44 9.46
C VAL A 154 6.26 10.54 8.27
N GLN A 155 6.08 11.01 7.05
CA GLN A 155 6.32 10.27 5.79
C GLN A 155 5.63 8.90 5.75
N MET A 156 4.40 8.84 6.26
CA MET A 156 3.55 7.66 6.35
C MET A 156 2.16 7.99 5.81
N PRO A 157 1.46 7.03 5.18
CA PRO A 157 0.03 7.21 4.91
C PRO A 157 -0.75 7.38 6.23
N VAL A 158 -1.94 7.96 6.16
CA VAL A 158 -2.84 8.13 7.31
C VAL A 158 -4.17 7.48 6.97
N ILE A 159 -4.65 6.56 7.80
CA ILE A 159 -6.02 6.04 7.72
C ILE A 159 -6.97 7.11 8.28
N PHE A 160 -8.07 7.35 7.58
CA PHE A 160 -9.13 8.25 8.02
C PHE A 160 -10.45 7.47 7.99
N ARG A 161 -11.09 7.35 9.16
CA ARG A 161 -12.13 6.35 9.44
C ARG A 161 -13.47 7.00 9.81
N PRO A 162 -14.26 7.50 8.84
CA PRO A 162 -15.64 7.89 9.11
C PRO A 162 -16.51 6.64 9.29
N THR A 163 -17.48 6.70 10.20
CA THR A 163 -18.57 5.71 10.30
C THR A 163 -19.78 6.15 9.47
N THR A 164 -20.75 5.26 9.22
CA THR A 164 -22.01 5.58 8.51
C THR A 164 -22.72 6.84 9.04
N ARG A 165 -22.66 7.15 10.35
CA ARG A 165 -23.24 8.39 10.93
C ARG A 165 -22.47 9.64 10.55
N ILE A 166 -21.15 9.58 10.48
CA ILE A 166 -20.33 10.68 9.98
C ILE A 166 -20.60 10.84 8.48
N SER A 167 -20.45 9.77 7.71
CA SER A 167 -20.58 9.78 6.24
C SER A 167 -21.93 10.29 5.72
N HIS A 168 -23.03 9.82 6.31
CA HIS A 168 -24.40 10.14 5.88
C HIS A 168 -25.12 11.16 6.77
N GLY A 169 -24.51 11.60 7.87
CA GLY A 169 -25.02 12.70 8.69
C GLY A 169 -25.03 14.03 7.94
N LYS A 170 -25.79 15.00 8.44
CA LYS A 170 -25.81 16.38 7.93
C LYS A 170 -25.71 17.39 9.06
N SER A 171 -24.88 18.41 8.87
CA SER A 171 -24.77 19.56 9.76
C SER A 171 -24.43 20.82 8.96
N ASP A 172 -24.52 21.98 9.60
CA ASP A 172 -23.81 23.17 9.13
C ASP A 172 -22.30 22.93 9.23
N ILE A 173 -21.56 23.34 8.20
CA ILE A 173 -20.10 23.25 8.13
C ILE A 173 -19.50 24.63 7.88
N GLU A 174 -18.52 25.04 8.69
CA GLU A 174 -17.70 26.21 8.44
C GLU A 174 -16.62 25.89 7.38
N LEU A 175 -16.67 26.61 6.26
CA LEU A 175 -15.70 26.47 5.17
C LEU A 175 -14.40 27.21 5.51
N GLY A 176 -13.28 26.52 5.34
CA GLY A 176 -11.94 27.08 5.36
C GLY A 176 -11.49 27.60 3.98
N PRO A 177 -10.31 28.22 3.90
CA PRO A 177 -9.67 28.55 2.63
C PRO A 177 -9.27 27.26 1.87
N VAL A 178 -9.13 27.37 0.56
CA VAL A 178 -8.59 26.29 -0.28
C VAL A 178 -7.08 26.45 -0.40
N GLU A 179 -6.33 25.35 -0.29
CA GLU A 179 -4.89 25.36 -0.58
C GLU A 179 -4.63 25.63 -2.07
N GLU A 180 -4.03 26.79 -2.34
CA GLU A 180 -3.56 27.22 -3.66
C GLU A 180 -2.15 26.67 -3.98
N THR A 181 -1.32 26.38 -2.96
CA THR A 181 0.07 25.94 -3.14
C THR A 181 0.18 24.42 -3.02
N ARG A 182 0.49 23.75 -4.13
CA ARG A 182 0.54 22.27 -4.17
C ARG A 182 1.90 21.74 -4.64
N PRO A 183 2.43 20.65 -4.05
CA PRO A 183 3.69 20.05 -4.49
C PRO A 183 3.69 19.65 -5.97
N SER A 184 4.79 19.90 -6.67
CA SER A 184 5.02 19.34 -8.00
C SER A 184 5.45 17.88 -7.91
N ALA A 185 4.83 16.99 -8.69
CA ALA A 185 5.23 15.59 -8.77
C ALA A 185 6.68 15.44 -9.26
N GLU A 186 7.53 14.87 -8.40
CA GLU A 186 8.84 14.37 -8.76
C GLU A 186 9.17 13.06 -8.03
N PHE A 187 9.19 11.94 -8.76
CA PHE A 187 9.70 10.68 -8.23
C PHE A 187 11.23 10.71 -8.11
N VAL A 188 11.73 10.27 -6.94
CA VAL A 188 13.17 10.18 -6.61
C VAL A 188 13.51 8.72 -6.28
N LYS A 189 14.61 8.22 -6.88
CA LYS A 189 14.97 6.80 -6.89
C LYS A 189 15.67 6.34 -5.60
N GLU A 190 14.88 6.04 -4.57
CA GLU A 190 15.35 5.51 -3.29
C GLU A 190 15.21 3.97 -3.24
N LEU A 191 16.14 3.24 -3.84
CA LEU A 191 16.02 1.77 -4.01
C LEU A 191 15.87 0.98 -2.70
N GLU A 192 16.47 1.44 -1.61
CA GLU A 192 16.35 0.81 -0.27
C GLU A 192 15.02 1.12 0.45
N ARG A 193 14.25 2.06 -0.09
CA ARG A 193 12.93 2.47 0.38
C ARG A 193 11.81 1.87 -0.47
N TRP A 194 11.87 2.07 -1.78
CA TRP A 194 10.75 1.76 -2.68
C TRP A 194 10.69 0.31 -3.18
N VAL A 195 11.80 -0.45 -3.14
CA VAL A 195 11.84 -1.81 -3.68
C VAL A 195 11.85 -2.82 -2.53
N MET A 196 10.70 -3.39 -2.18
CA MET A 196 10.57 -4.19 -0.95
C MET A 196 11.07 -5.64 -1.07
N VAL A 197 12.38 -5.81 -1.34
CA VAL A 197 13.06 -7.10 -1.17
C VAL A 197 13.36 -7.38 0.31
N PRO A 198 13.52 -8.65 0.75
CA PRO A 198 13.71 -8.98 2.16
C PRO A 198 14.93 -8.35 2.87
N LYS A 199 15.93 -7.86 2.14
CA LYS A 199 17.01 -7.02 2.70
C LYS A 199 16.44 -5.68 3.19
N ASN A 200 15.66 -5.02 2.34
CA ASN A 200 15.14 -3.67 2.54
C ASN A 200 14.03 -3.69 3.60
N ALA A 201 13.15 -4.69 3.59
CA ALA A 201 12.11 -4.88 4.62
C ALA A 201 12.70 -4.92 6.05
N ARG A 202 13.86 -5.55 6.25
CA ARG A 202 14.56 -5.61 7.54
C ARG A 202 15.19 -4.27 7.97
N ILE A 203 15.45 -3.37 7.02
CA ILE A 203 15.95 -2.01 7.26
C ILE A 203 14.77 -1.05 7.54
N GLN A 204 13.66 -1.22 6.83
CA GLN A 204 12.47 -0.37 6.99
C GLN A 204 11.66 -0.70 8.24
N HIS A 205 11.66 -1.93 8.77
CA HIS A 205 10.91 -2.26 9.98
C HIS A 205 11.36 -1.44 11.22
N PRO A 206 12.67 -1.26 11.52
CA PRO A 206 13.12 -0.29 12.52
C PRO A 206 12.67 1.15 12.23
N ARG A 207 12.63 1.60 10.96
CA ARG A 207 12.14 2.95 10.61
C ARG A 207 10.65 3.10 10.94
N LEU A 208 9.84 2.07 10.69
CA LEU A 208 8.41 2.04 11.02
C LEU A 208 8.19 2.13 12.54
N LEU A 209 8.97 1.37 13.33
CA LEU A 209 8.92 1.41 14.80
C LEU A 209 9.42 2.75 15.38
N GLU A 210 10.40 3.42 14.74
CA GLU A 210 10.80 4.77 15.15
C GLU A 210 9.74 5.81 14.76
N SER A 211 9.12 5.66 13.58
CA SER A 211 8.02 6.53 13.13
C SER A 211 6.82 6.45 14.07
N GLN A 212 6.54 5.27 14.65
CA GLN A 212 5.49 5.08 15.67
C GLN A 212 5.69 5.97 16.91
N LYS A 213 6.93 6.20 17.37
CA LYS A 213 7.21 7.14 18.48
C LYS A 213 6.90 8.58 18.10
N ILE A 214 7.31 9.01 16.91
CA ILE A 214 7.03 10.36 16.40
C ILE A 214 5.51 10.56 16.25
N MET A 215 4.79 9.54 15.78
CA MET A 215 3.33 9.56 15.70
C MET A 215 2.67 9.61 17.09
N GLN A 216 3.22 8.92 18.10
CA GLN A 216 2.78 9.05 19.50
C GLN A 216 2.95 10.49 20.01
N GLU A 217 4.16 11.06 19.95
CA GLU A 217 4.48 12.41 20.48
C GLU A 217 3.60 13.52 19.87
N GLU A 218 3.33 13.43 18.57
CA GLU A 218 2.50 14.38 17.83
C GLU A 218 1.00 14.22 18.12
N LEU A 219 0.50 12.98 18.18
CA LEU A 219 -0.93 12.71 18.43
C LEU A 219 -1.31 12.88 19.91
N GLU A 220 -0.37 12.69 20.83
CA GLU A 220 -0.52 12.99 22.27
C GLU A 220 -1.04 14.42 22.47
N ASN A 221 -0.42 15.38 21.79
CA ASN A 221 -0.71 16.81 21.91
C ASN A 221 -1.79 17.31 20.92
N SER A 222 -2.35 16.41 20.10
CA SER A 222 -3.34 16.74 19.09
C SER A 222 -4.64 17.32 19.69
N PRO A 223 -5.28 18.32 19.03
CA PRO A 223 -6.57 18.87 19.46
C PRO A 223 -7.72 17.85 19.37
N TRP A 224 -7.54 16.74 18.64
CA TRP A 224 -8.52 15.65 18.53
C TRP A 224 -8.63 14.79 19.81
N ASN A 225 -7.72 15.00 20.77
CA ASN A 225 -7.65 14.27 22.04
C ASN A 225 -7.83 15.24 23.21
N SER A 226 -8.97 15.24 23.90
CA SER A 226 -9.29 16.21 24.97
C SER A 226 -9.59 15.54 26.31
N LEU A 227 -8.86 15.93 27.35
CA LEU A 227 -9.07 15.52 28.74
C LEU A 227 -9.76 16.66 29.52
N GLU A 228 -10.89 16.34 30.14
CA GLU A 228 -11.67 17.20 31.01
C GLU A 228 -11.69 16.55 32.41
N LEU A 229 -10.87 17.06 33.34
CA LEU A 229 -10.89 16.62 34.73
C LEU A 229 -11.98 17.37 35.51
N THR A 230 -12.72 16.63 36.35
CA THR A 230 -13.82 17.16 37.16
C THR A 230 -13.49 17.03 38.65
N ASP A 231 -13.53 18.15 39.38
CA ASP A 231 -13.15 18.18 40.80
C ASP A 231 -13.96 17.18 41.65
N GLY A 232 -13.26 16.29 42.36
CA GLY A 232 -13.86 15.27 43.21
C GLY A 232 -14.56 14.11 42.46
N ALA A 233 -14.42 14.01 41.13
CA ALA A 233 -14.92 12.87 40.38
C ALA A 233 -14.03 11.63 40.57
N LYS A 234 -14.57 10.59 41.20
CA LYS A 234 -13.92 9.27 41.34
C LYS A 234 -13.95 8.43 40.06
N VAL A 235 -14.77 8.81 39.09
CA VAL A 235 -15.01 8.05 37.84
C VAL A 235 -14.36 8.76 36.67
N GLY A 236 -13.65 8.02 35.84
CA GLY A 236 -13.24 8.44 34.50
C GLY A 236 -14.11 7.81 33.43
N VAL A 237 -14.40 8.53 32.35
CA VAL A 237 -15.02 7.98 31.15
C VAL A 237 -14.13 8.30 29.95
N ILE A 238 -13.58 7.27 29.31
CA ILE A 238 -12.84 7.38 28.06
C ILE A 238 -13.80 7.06 26.92
N ALA A 239 -13.80 7.84 25.85
CA ALA A 239 -14.61 7.53 24.68
C ALA A 239 -13.96 7.95 23.37
N SER A 240 -14.17 7.17 22.29
CA SER A 240 -13.52 7.41 21.00
C SER A 240 -14.47 7.52 19.82
N GLY A 241 -14.05 8.26 18.78
CA GLY A 241 -14.86 8.52 17.59
C GLY A 241 -16.24 9.10 17.94
N ILE A 242 -17.28 8.66 17.23
CA ILE A 242 -18.68 9.06 17.49
C ILE A 242 -19.17 8.71 18.91
N ALA A 243 -18.68 7.62 19.51
CA ALA A 243 -19.08 7.20 20.86
C ALA A 243 -18.74 8.24 21.95
N SER A 244 -17.80 9.16 21.68
CA SER A 244 -17.52 10.31 22.55
C SER A 244 -18.71 11.27 22.70
N VAL A 245 -19.59 11.37 21.71
CA VAL A 245 -20.84 12.15 21.80
C VAL A 245 -21.85 11.42 22.67
N TYR A 246 -22.12 10.15 22.36
CA TYR A 246 -23.07 9.30 23.09
C TYR A 246 -22.73 9.17 24.59
N ALA A 247 -21.45 8.95 24.91
CA ALA A 247 -20.97 8.87 26.29
C ALA A 247 -21.14 10.20 27.04
N LYS A 248 -20.85 11.35 26.39
CA LYS A 248 -20.95 12.66 27.04
C LYS A 248 -22.40 13.09 27.27
N GLU A 249 -23.31 12.77 26.34
CA GLU A 249 -24.75 12.90 26.58
C GLU A 249 -25.24 11.99 27.71
N ALA A 250 -24.75 10.74 27.77
CA ALA A 250 -25.14 9.77 28.79
C ALA A 250 -24.70 10.16 30.21
N ILE A 251 -23.49 10.73 30.37
CA ILE A 251 -23.02 11.32 31.63
C ILE A 251 -23.99 12.40 32.13
N VAL A 252 -24.40 13.32 31.23
CA VAL A 252 -25.36 14.38 31.55
C VAL A 252 -26.75 13.80 31.87
N LYS A 253 -27.20 12.79 31.13
CA LYS A 253 -28.49 12.11 31.32
C LYS A 253 -28.59 11.41 32.68
N GLN A 254 -27.52 10.76 33.15
CA GLN A 254 -27.46 10.08 34.45
C GLN A 254 -27.06 11.01 35.61
N GLY A 255 -26.58 12.22 35.33
CA GLY A 255 -26.07 13.15 36.36
C GLY A 255 -24.75 12.70 37.00
N THR A 256 -23.96 11.87 36.29
CA THR A 256 -22.75 11.25 36.80
C THR A 256 -21.62 12.27 37.00
N ASN A 257 -21.03 12.32 38.21
CA ASN A 257 -19.82 13.12 38.45
C ASN A 257 -18.57 12.38 37.94
N ALA A 258 -18.23 12.58 36.67
CA ALA A 258 -17.09 11.94 36.00
C ALA A 258 -16.11 12.94 35.38
N SER A 259 -14.83 12.57 35.33
CA SER A 259 -13.84 13.14 34.42
C SER A 259 -13.97 12.46 33.04
N PHE A 260 -13.72 13.18 31.94
CA PHE A 260 -13.98 12.71 30.58
C PHE A 260 -12.74 12.83 29.67
N LEU A 261 -12.45 11.80 28.88
CA LEU A 261 -11.36 11.78 27.91
C LEU A 261 -11.88 11.35 26.53
N LYS A 262 -11.96 12.31 25.60
CA LYS A 262 -12.20 12.02 24.17
C LYS A 262 -10.88 11.62 23.52
N ILE A 263 -10.91 10.53 22.75
CA ILE A 263 -9.80 10.06 21.90
C ILE A 263 -10.24 10.04 20.43
N GLY A 264 -9.57 10.82 19.58
CA GLY A 264 -9.82 10.90 18.13
C GLY A 264 -8.73 10.26 17.26
N THR A 265 -7.74 9.60 17.88
CA THR A 265 -6.52 9.12 17.21
C THR A 265 -6.11 7.70 17.61
N TYR A 266 -5.44 7.00 16.69
CA TYR A 266 -4.52 5.90 17.01
C TYR A 266 -3.13 6.19 16.39
N PRO A 267 -2.01 6.07 17.13
CA PRO A 267 -1.89 5.75 18.56
C PRO A 267 -2.70 6.66 19.52
N VAL A 268 -2.97 6.14 20.72
CA VAL A 268 -3.79 6.78 21.75
C VAL A 268 -2.93 7.69 22.66
N PRO A 269 -3.47 8.77 23.23
CA PRO A 269 -2.70 9.69 24.08
C PRO A 269 -2.36 9.07 25.44
N GLU A 270 -1.17 8.47 25.55
CA GLU A 270 -0.66 7.81 26.75
C GLU A 270 -0.62 8.73 27.97
N SER A 271 -0.15 9.97 27.81
CA SER A 271 -0.02 10.89 28.96
C SER A 271 -1.39 11.29 29.51
N LYS A 272 -2.36 11.54 28.63
CA LYS A 272 -3.75 11.85 29.03
C LYS A 272 -4.43 10.66 29.70
N ILE A 273 -4.14 9.43 29.24
CA ILE A 273 -4.61 8.19 29.90
C ILE A 273 -3.96 8.02 31.28
N ARG A 274 -2.64 8.23 31.40
CA ARG A 274 -1.90 8.17 32.68
C ARG A 274 -2.45 9.19 33.68
N THR A 275 -2.67 10.45 33.28
CA THR A 275 -3.29 11.46 34.15
C THR A 275 -4.71 11.10 34.57
N LEU A 276 -5.53 10.47 33.72
CA LEU A 276 -6.86 10.01 34.13
C LEU A 276 -6.77 8.85 35.14
N LEU A 277 -5.84 7.90 34.95
CA LEU A 277 -5.56 6.80 35.88
C LEU A 277 -5.03 7.30 37.25
N GLU A 278 -4.33 8.43 37.29
CA GLU A 278 -3.82 9.05 38.52
C GLU A 278 -4.91 9.81 39.31
N ASN A 279 -6.02 10.20 38.66
CA ASN A 279 -7.05 11.08 39.22
C ASN A 279 -8.42 10.40 39.39
N THR A 280 -8.53 9.08 39.13
CA THR A 280 -9.80 8.32 39.23
C THR A 280 -9.60 6.97 39.90
N GLU A 281 -10.69 6.37 40.40
CA GLU A 281 -10.71 5.06 41.07
C GLU A 281 -11.31 3.97 40.15
N LYS A 282 -12.19 4.36 39.22
CA LYS A 282 -12.80 3.50 38.19
C LYS A 282 -12.84 4.23 36.83
N ILE A 283 -12.57 3.54 35.74
CA ILE A 283 -12.63 4.04 34.35
C ILE A 283 -13.58 3.20 33.50
N ILE A 284 -14.44 3.86 32.74
CA ILE A 284 -15.43 3.25 31.82
C ILE A 284 -15.08 3.64 30.38
N ILE A 285 -15.03 2.69 29.44
CA ILE A 285 -14.48 2.89 28.09
C ILE A 285 -15.54 2.64 27.00
N PHE A 286 -15.94 3.69 26.28
CA PHE A 286 -16.91 3.63 25.18
C PHE A 286 -16.25 3.78 23.80
N GLU A 287 -16.30 2.73 23.00
CA GLU A 287 -15.87 2.77 21.61
C GLU A 287 -16.76 1.90 20.72
N GLU A 288 -16.94 2.30 19.46
CA GLU A 288 -17.61 1.47 18.47
C GLU A 288 -16.83 0.18 18.20
N MET A 289 -17.53 -0.89 17.82
CA MET A 289 -16.91 -2.15 17.38
C MET A 289 -15.95 -2.78 18.41
N GLU A 290 -14.64 -2.74 18.15
CA GLU A 290 -13.61 -3.49 18.88
C GLU A 290 -13.01 -2.72 20.06
N PRO A 291 -12.51 -3.40 21.11
CA PRO A 291 -11.92 -2.80 22.32
C PRO A 291 -10.49 -2.27 22.11
N ILE A 292 -10.27 -1.48 21.06
CA ILE A 292 -8.96 -0.95 20.67
C ILE A 292 -8.37 -0.04 21.74
N VAL A 293 -9.18 0.90 22.25
CA VAL A 293 -8.78 1.85 23.28
C VAL A 293 -8.73 1.16 24.64
N GLU A 294 -9.68 0.27 24.94
CA GLU A 294 -9.67 -0.54 26.16
C GLU A 294 -8.40 -1.39 26.29
N GLU A 295 -7.99 -2.10 25.24
CA GLU A 295 -6.73 -2.86 25.21
C GLU A 295 -5.52 -1.97 25.55
N GLN A 296 -5.42 -0.78 24.95
CA GLN A 296 -4.31 0.14 25.25
C GLN A 296 -4.37 0.69 26.68
N VAL A 297 -5.55 1.08 27.18
CA VAL A 297 -5.71 1.61 28.54
C VAL A 297 -5.37 0.55 29.59
N ARG A 298 -5.79 -0.71 29.39
CA ARG A 298 -5.40 -1.84 30.25
C ARG A 298 -3.89 -2.07 30.24
N ILE A 299 -3.24 -2.00 29.07
CA ILE A 299 -1.77 -2.09 28.95
C ILE A 299 -1.07 -0.94 29.70
N ILE A 300 -1.51 0.30 29.53
CA ILE A 300 -0.93 1.49 30.18
C ILE A 300 -1.11 1.43 31.71
N ALA A 301 -2.25 0.94 32.19
CA ALA A 301 -2.50 0.72 33.61
C ALA A 301 -1.58 -0.36 34.19
N GLN A 302 -1.43 -1.50 33.49
CA GLN A 302 -0.54 -2.58 33.89
C GLN A 302 0.94 -2.13 33.93
N GLN A 303 1.37 -1.32 32.95
CA GLN A 303 2.72 -0.73 32.93
C GLN A 303 2.97 0.32 34.02
N THR A 304 1.93 1.04 34.48
CA THR A 304 2.07 2.00 35.59
C THR A 304 1.94 1.32 36.97
N GLY A 305 1.53 0.06 37.03
CA GLY A 305 1.13 -0.58 38.29
C GLY A 305 -0.16 0.03 38.87
N SER A 306 -0.98 0.65 38.04
CA SER A 306 -2.25 1.24 38.45
C SER A 306 -3.25 0.13 38.83
N THR A 307 -3.98 0.35 39.93
CA THR A 307 -5.02 -0.54 40.45
C THR A 307 -6.43 0.01 40.21
N VAL A 308 -6.59 0.91 39.24
CA VAL A 308 -7.90 1.45 38.83
C VAL A 308 -8.76 0.35 38.21
N ASP A 309 -10.03 0.28 38.61
CA ASP A 309 -10.99 -0.63 38.00
C ASP A 309 -11.30 -0.14 36.57
N ILE A 310 -10.97 -0.93 35.55
CA ILE A 310 -11.17 -0.59 34.14
C ILE A 310 -12.26 -1.48 33.56
N VAL A 311 -13.29 -0.85 33.03
CA VAL A 311 -14.49 -1.51 32.51
C VAL A 311 -14.77 -1.06 31.08
N GLY A 312 -15.09 -2.02 30.21
CA GLY A 312 -15.33 -1.79 28.79
C GLY A 312 -16.11 -2.97 28.19
N LYS A 313 -15.56 -3.58 27.14
CA LYS A 313 -16.10 -4.76 26.45
C LYS A 313 -15.43 -6.07 26.90
N ILE A 314 -14.19 -6.04 27.43
CA ILE A 314 -13.41 -7.27 27.76
C ILE A 314 -12.82 -7.25 29.19
N PRO A 315 -13.42 -8.03 30.11
CA PRO A 315 -14.84 -8.32 30.19
C PRO A 315 -15.60 -7.06 30.66
N GLY A 316 -16.80 -6.83 30.15
CA GLY A 316 -17.65 -5.75 30.65
C GLY A 316 -18.94 -5.56 29.85
N PRO A 317 -19.83 -4.68 30.33
CA PRO A 317 -21.17 -4.52 29.78
C PRO A 317 -21.26 -3.63 28.54
N VAL A 318 -20.18 -2.98 28.08
CA VAL A 318 -20.19 -2.22 26.83
C VAL A 318 -20.38 -3.21 25.67
N PRO A 319 -21.43 -3.07 24.83
CA PRO A 319 -21.64 -4.03 23.75
C PRO A 319 -20.49 -4.03 22.73
N ARG A 320 -20.10 -5.24 22.30
CA ARG A 320 -19.23 -5.48 21.14
C ARG A 320 -20.04 -5.73 19.85
N ILE A 321 -21.37 -5.64 19.92
CA ILE A 321 -22.30 -5.89 18.82
C ILE A 321 -23.24 -4.70 18.65
N TYR A 322 -23.59 -4.39 17.40
CA TYR A 322 -24.39 -3.23 16.99
C TYR A 322 -23.72 -1.88 17.31
N GLU A 323 -24.33 -0.80 16.81
CA GLU A 323 -23.90 0.59 17.04
C GLU A 323 -24.21 1.04 18.48
N LEU A 324 -23.29 1.76 19.12
CA LEU A 324 -23.59 2.41 20.41
C LEU A 324 -24.58 3.57 20.21
N ASN A 325 -25.19 4.01 21.30
CA ASN A 325 -26.01 5.21 21.36
C ASN A 325 -26.11 5.71 22.81
N THR A 326 -26.67 6.91 23.00
CA THR A 326 -26.81 7.57 24.30
C THR A 326 -27.60 6.77 25.32
N ASP A 327 -28.54 5.91 24.91
CA ASP A 327 -29.28 5.04 25.83
C ASP A 327 -28.42 3.85 26.28
N ILE A 328 -27.73 3.17 25.36
CA ILE A 328 -26.77 2.09 25.70
C ILE A 328 -25.65 2.62 26.60
N CYS A 329 -25.09 3.79 26.31
CA CYS A 329 -24.08 4.42 27.16
C CYS A 329 -24.64 4.76 28.56
N ALA A 330 -25.90 5.16 28.66
CA ALA A 330 -26.54 5.46 29.95
C ALA A 330 -26.84 4.19 30.76
N ASP A 331 -27.28 3.11 30.12
CA ASP A 331 -27.53 1.82 30.79
C ASP A 331 -26.23 1.21 31.33
N VAL A 332 -25.14 1.27 30.55
CA VAL A 332 -23.79 0.88 31.02
C VAL A 332 -23.32 1.75 32.18
N LEU A 333 -23.52 3.07 32.12
CA LEU A 333 -23.19 3.96 33.24
C LEU A 333 -24.00 3.66 34.50
N ALA A 334 -25.21 3.09 34.38
CA ALA A 334 -25.98 2.63 35.53
C ALA A 334 -25.41 1.34 36.12
N GLU A 335 -25.18 0.33 35.27
CA GLU A 335 -24.65 -0.99 35.68
C GLU A 335 -23.27 -0.88 36.35
N VAL A 336 -22.33 -0.18 35.73
CA VAL A 336 -20.92 -0.13 36.18
C VAL A 336 -20.70 0.73 37.44
N LEU A 337 -21.66 1.62 37.74
CA LEU A 337 -21.67 2.48 38.92
C LEU A 337 -22.62 1.98 40.02
N GLU A 338 -23.07 0.72 39.92
CA GLU A 338 -23.88 0.02 40.92
C GLU A 338 -25.22 0.76 41.23
N LEU A 339 -25.78 1.45 40.23
CA LEU A 339 -27.12 2.01 40.29
C LEU A 339 -28.14 0.88 40.05
N GLU A 340 -28.96 0.58 41.07
CA GLU A 340 -29.76 -0.66 41.24
C GLU A 340 -30.09 -1.48 39.97
N ARG A 341 -29.26 -2.51 39.69
CA ARG A 341 -29.62 -3.76 38.99
C ARG A 341 -28.57 -4.87 39.30
N PRO A 342 -28.87 -6.17 39.07
CA PRO A 342 -28.20 -7.26 39.80
C PRO A 342 -27.15 -8.08 39.03
N ASP A 343 -26.17 -8.61 39.77
CA ASP A 343 -24.91 -9.19 39.29
C ASP A 343 -24.97 -10.61 38.69
N VAL A 344 -24.04 -10.91 37.76
CA VAL A 344 -23.47 -12.26 37.51
C VAL A 344 -21.99 -12.16 37.07
N PRO A 345 -21.01 -12.76 37.78
CA PRO A 345 -19.56 -12.67 37.45
C PRO A 345 -18.94 -13.95 36.83
N ALA A 346 -17.74 -13.82 36.22
CA ALA A 346 -16.84 -14.92 35.82
C ALA A 346 -15.36 -14.45 35.67
N GLU A 347 -14.38 -15.37 35.73
CA GLU A 347 -12.94 -15.07 35.96
C GLU A 347 -11.94 -15.46 34.82
N VAL A 348 -10.67 -15.10 35.04
CA VAL A 348 -9.47 -15.06 34.15
C VAL A 348 -8.78 -16.39 33.80
N ALA A 349 -7.91 -16.38 32.76
CA ALA A 349 -6.68 -17.21 32.66
C ALA A 349 -5.67 -16.71 31.58
N GLU A 350 -4.38 -17.10 31.72
CA GLU A 350 -3.16 -16.66 31.00
C GLU A 350 -2.24 -17.90 30.77
N ASP A 351 -1.13 -17.98 29.99
CA ASP A 351 -0.33 -17.18 29.02
C ASP A 351 0.49 -18.19 28.16
N PHE A 352 1.19 -17.80 27.06
CA PHE A 352 2.36 -18.58 26.58
C PHE A 352 3.43 -17.81 25.75
N ASP A 353 4.69 -17.82 26.24
CA ASP A 353 5.90 -17.24 25.61
C ASP A 353 6.49 -18.11 24.46
N TYR A 354 7.14 -17.45 23.50
CA TYR A 354 7.66 -18.01 22.23
C TYR A 354 9.18 -17.78 22.00
N ASP A 355 9.90 -17.07 22.88
CA ASP A 355 11.20 -16.46 22.55
C ASP A 355 12.43 -17.41 22.57
N ARG A 356 12.28 -18.65 22.08
CA ARG A 356 13.34 -19.69 22.09
C ARG A 356 13.58 -20.38 20.75
N CYS A 357 14.00 -19.63 19.73
CA CYS A 357 15.05 -20.05 18.78
C CYS A 357 15.42 -18.97 17.74
N ARG A 358 16.66 -18.49 17.75
CA ARG A 358 17.28 -17.81 16.61
C ARG A 358 18.69 -18.36 16.37
N ILE A 359 18.96 -18.81 15.14
CA ILE A 359 20.27 -19.25 14.65
C ILE A 359 20.59 -18.38 13.44
N ASP A 360 21.79 -17.80 13.41
CA ASP A 360 22.19 -16.89 12.33
C ASP A 360 22.63 -17.67 11.08
N LEU A 361 22.34 -17.13 9.89
CA LEU A 361 22.49 -17.85 8.61
C LEU A 361 23.31 -17.05 7.58
N PRO A 362 24.19 -17.70 6.80
CA PRO A 362 25.04 -17.02 5.84
C PRO A 362 24.22 -16.36 4.72
N MET A 363 24.54 -15.10 4.42
CA MET A 363 23.83 -14.30 3.42
C MET A 363 23.89 -14.92 2.02
N ARG A 364 22.73 -15.04 1.37
CA ARG A 364 22.58 -15.47 -0.03
C ARG A 364 21.85 -14.36 -0.81
N PRO A 365 22.56 -13.44 -1.49
CA PRO A 365 21.93 -12.36 -2.24
C PRO A 365 21.18 -12.91 -3.46
N PRO A 366 19.97 -12.42 -3.76
CA PRO A 366 19.17 -12.95 -4.87
C PRO A 366 19.70 -12.45 -6.23
N VAL A 367 19.79 -13.35 -7.20
CA VAL A 367 20.32 -13.10 -8.56
C VAL A 367 19.53 -13.90 -9.60
N MET A 368 19.29 -13.35 -10.78
CA MET A 368 18.63 -14.12 -11.86
C MET A 368 19.58 -15.17 -12.44
N CYS A 369 18.99 -16.28 -12.90
CA CYS A 369 19.69 -17.39 -13.52
C CYS A 369 20.61 -16.99 -14.69
N PRO A 370 21.70 -17.75 -14.93
CA PRO A 370 22.54 -17.62 -16.13
C PRO A 370 21.73 -17.61 -17.43
N GLY A 371 21.91 -16.54 -18.21
CA GLY A 371 21.23 -16.34 -19.50
C GLY A 371 19.70 -16.18 -19.43
N CYS A 372 19.13 -15.82 -18.27
CA CYS A 372 17.71 -15.50 -18.13
C CYS A 372 17.28 -14.39 -19.13
N SER A 373 16.17 -14.61 -19.84
CA SER A 373 15.58 -13.72 -20.84
C SER A 373 15.33 -12.30 -20.33
N HIS A 374 14.84 -12.16 -19.09
CA HIS A 374 14.58 -10.86 -18.48
C HIS A 374 15.80 -9.92 -18.48
N ARG A 375 17.04 -10.46 -18.42
CA ARG A 375 18.26 -9.64 -18.48
C ARG A 375 18.40 -8.87 -19.80
N ALA A 376 17.89 -9.44 -20.89
CA ALA A 376 17.91 -8.80 -22.20
C ALA A 376 16.77 -7.79 -22.35
N SER A 377 15.55 -8.12 -21.90
CA SER A 377 14.43 -7.17 -21.79
C SER A 377 14.85 -5.90 -21.04
N PHE A 378 15.42 -6.06 -19.84
CA PHE A 378 15.90 -4.95 -19.02
C PHE A 378 17.08 -4.18 -19.64
N HIS A 379 18.00 -4.85 -20.33
CA HIS A 379 19.07 -4.17 -21.06
C HIS A 379 18.49 -3.21 -22.12
N VAL A 380 17.48 -3.66 -22.88
CA VAL A 380 16.85 -2.84 -23.92
C VAL A 380 15.96 -1.75 -23.33
N MET A 381 15.15 -2.03 -22.30
CA MET A 381 14.36 -1.02 -21.57
C MET A 381 15.26 0.13 -21.13
N LYS A 382 16.40 -0.16 -20.49
CA LYS A 382 17.36 0.86 -20.05
C LYS A 382 17.98 1.65 -21.21
N LYS A 383 18.24 1.00 -22.34
CA LYS A 383 18.82 1.60 -23.55
C LYS A 383 17.86 2.56 -24.24
N VAL A 384 16.56 2.22 -24.31
CA VAL A 384 15.54 3.00 -25.02
C VAL A 384 14.93 4.10 -24.15
N TYR A 385 14.65 3.81 -22.87
CA TYR A 385 14.01 4.77 -21.97
C TYR A 385 15.03 5.73 -21.34
N GLY A 386 16.25 5.25 -21.09
CA GLY A 386 17.33 5.98 -20.43
C GLY A 386 17.39 5.69 -18.92
N LYS A 387 18.47 6.12 -18.26
CA LYS A 387 18.68 5.95 -16.81
C LYS A 387 17.69 6.74 -15.93
N ASP A 388 17.20 7.86 -16.46
CA ASP A 388 16.41 8.86 -15.75
C ASP A 388 14.89 8.63 -15.86
N ALA A 389 14.48 7.69 -16.73
CA ALA A 389 13.13 7.14 -16.78
C ALA A 389 12.81 6.29 -15.54
N ILE A 390 11.53 6.09 -15.24
CA ILE A 390 11.05 5.39 -14.05
C ILE A 390 10.59 3.98 -14.43
N PHE A 391 11.04 2.99 -13.66
CA PHE A 391 10.75 1.57 -13.89
C PHE A 391 10.04 0.91 -12.69
N PRO A 392 8.72 1.08 -12.52
CA PRO A 392 7.95 0.33 -11.52
C PRO A 392 7.91 -1.17 -11.84
N SER A 393 8.01 -2.04 -10.84
CA SER A 393 8.05 -3.49 -11.04
C SER A 393 7.31 -4.22 -9.93
N ASP A 394 6.79 -5.41 -10.24
CA ASP A 394 6.15 -6.30 -9.26
C ASP A 394 7.14 -7.26 -8.57
N ILE A 395 6.64 -8.05 -7.62
CA ILE A 395 7.34 -9.15 -6.96
C ILE A 395 7.42 -10.38 -7.88
N GLY A 396 8.64 -10.81 -8.23
CA GLY A 396 8.93 -11.95 -9.11
C GLY A 396 10.42 -12.08 -9.49
N CYS A 397 10.75 -12.97 -10.45
CA CYS A 397 12.13 -13.10 -10.96
C CYS A 397 12.69 -11.79 -11.54
N TYR A 398 11.79 -10.90 -11.95
CA TYR A 398 12.06 -9.64 -12.61
C TYR A 398 12.29 -8.49 -11.61
N THR A 399 11.85 -8.60 -10.33
CA THR A 399 12.30 -7.70 -9.24
C THR A 399 13.82 -7.70 -9.11
N LEU A 400 14.49 -8.79 -9.50
CA LEU A 400 15.96 -8.88 -9.51
C LEU A 400 16.61 -7.93 -10.54
N GLY A 401 15.81 -7.26 -11.38
CA GLY A 401 16.21 -6.19 -12.30
C GLY A 401 16.74 -4.93 -11.61
N ILE A 402 16.67 -4.83 -10.27
CA ILE A 402 17.44 -3.84 -9.47
C ILE A 402 18.92 -3.82 -9.90
N GLN A 403 19.52 -5.01 -10.08
CA GLN A 403 20.92 -5.16 -10.49
C GLN A 403 21.19 -4.67 -11.93
N SER A 404 20.15 -4.64 -12.77
CA SER A 404 20.19 -4.04 -14.11
C SER A 404 19.95 -2.53 -14.07
N GLY A 405 19.41 -1.99 -12.98
CA GLY A 405 19.02 -0.58 -12.84
C GLY A 405 17.78 -0.23 -13.67
N THR A 406 16.77 -1.11 -13.61
CA THR A 406 15.45 -1.02 -14.28
C THR A 406 14.33 -1.55 -13.38
N VAL A 407 14.49 -1.36 -12.08
CA VAL A 407 13.46 -1.58 -11.04
C VAL A 407 13.70 -0.47 -10.02
N ASP A 408 12.81 0.52 -9.97
CA ASP A 408 12.92 1.67 -9.08
C ASP A 408 11.90 1.64 -7.93
N THR A 409 10.81 0.89 -8.06
CA THR A 409 9.81 0.64 -7.00
C THR A 409 9.19 -0.77 -7.15
N THR A 410 8.84 -1.40 -6.03
CA THR A 410 8.10 -2.66 -5.95
C THR A 410 7.29 -2.71 -4.67
N LEU A 411 5.97 -2.50 -4.82
CA LEU A 411 5.01 -2.43 -3.73
C LEU A 411 4.44 -3.81 -3.37
N CYS A 412 3.91 -4.58 -4.32
CA CYS A 412 3.32 -5.90 -4.07
C CYS A 412 3.24 -6.76 -5.35
N MET A 413 2.23 -7.65 -5.47
CA MET A 413 1.96 -8.41 -6.71
C MET A 413 0.85 -7.78 -7.57
N GLY A 414 1.23 -7.36 -8.77
CA GLY A 414 0.38 -6.77 -9.82
C GLY A 414 0.13 -5.27 -9.69
N GLY A 415 0.84 -4.61 -8.78
CA GLY A 415 0.79 -3.17 -8.55
C GLY A 415 1.73 -2.34 -9.44
N SER A 416 2.59 -2.94 -10.27
CA SER A 416 3.54 -2.17 -11.09
C SER A 416 2.87 -1.23 -12.09
N ILE A 417 1.76 -1.66 -12.71
CA ILE A 417 1.00 -0.90 -13.70
C ILE A 417 0.20 0.23 -13.04
N THR A 418 -0.35 -0.04 -11.86
CA THR A 418 -1.22 0.88 -11.11
C THR A 418 -0.40 1.96 -10.39
N VAL A 419 0.75 1.60 -9.80
CA VAL A 419 1.75 2.55 -9.31
C VAL A 419 2.29 3.43 -10.45
N ALA A 420 2.56 2.85 -11.63
CA ALA A 420 2.95 3.62 -12.82
C ALA A 420 1.85 4.60 -13.28
N SER A 421 0.59 4.16 -13.28
CA SER A 421 -0.57 5.02 -13.56
C SER A 421 -0.66 6.16 -12.53
N GLY A 422 -0.54 5.87 -11.23
CA GLY A 422 -0.55 6.88 -10.16
C GLY A 422 0.54 7.95 -10.31
N MET A 423 1.76 7.55 -10.64
CA MET A 423 2.86 8.47 -10.94
C MET A 423 2.56 9.38 -12.14
N TYR A 424 1.97 8.82 -13.20
CA TYR A 424 1.55 9.60 -14.38
C TYR A 424 0.43 10.60 -14.04
N GLN A 425 -0.63 10.18 -13.33
CA GLN A 425 -1.76 11.06 -12.99
C GLN A 425 -1.39 12.15 -11.97
N ALA A 426 -0.37 11.92 -11.13
CA ALA A 426 0.26 12.96 -10.32
C ALA A 426 0.94 14.06 -11.15
N GLY A 427 1.22 13.78 -12.43
CA GLY A 427 1.80 14.73 -13.37
C GLY A 427 3.32 14.62 -13.53
N GLU A 428 3.96 13.51 -13.12
CA GLU A 428 5.37 13.25 -13.42
C GLU A 428 5.66 13.31 -14.94
N LYS A 429 6.85 13.79 -15.30
CA LYS A 429 7.28 14.07 -16.69
C LYS A 429 8.38 13.13 -17.19
N LYS A 430 9.06 12.41 -16.30
CA LYS A 430 10.00 11.34 -16.65
C LYS A 430 9.24 10.18 -17.32
N PRO A 431 9.71 9.61 -18.44
CA PRO A 431 9.06 8.47 -19.07
C PRO A 431 8.92 7.27 -18.12
N ILE A 432 7.76 6.61 -18.11
CA ILE A 432 7.46 5.50 -17.21
C ILE A 432 7.31 4.19 -18.01
N CYS A 433 8.10 3.18 -17.66
CA CYS A 433 8.11 1.87 -18.32
C CYS A 433 8.15 0.77 -17.26
N CYS A 434 6.99 0.22 -16.90
CA CYS A 434 6.87 -0.76 -15.81
C CYS A 434 7.10 -2.21 -16.29
N SER A 435 7.35 -3.13 -15.36
CA SER A 435 7.57 -4.55 -15.67
C SER A 435 6.84 -5.53 -14.75
N ILE A 436 6.11 -6.47 -15.36
CA ILE A 436 5.29 -7.49 -14.70
C ILE A 436 5.51 -8.86 -15.36
N GLY A 437 5.57 -9.94 -14.59
CA GLY A 437 5.67 -11.30 -15.14
C GLY A 437 4.32 -11.87 -15.55
N ASP A 438 4.31 -12.85 -16.45
CA ASP A 438 3.10 -13.51 -16.96
C ASP A 438 2.17 -14.01 -15.84
N SER A 439 2.68 -14.78 -14.88
CA SER A 439 1.89 -15.26 -13.72
C SER A 439 1.28 -14.13 -12.89
N THR A 440 1.98 -13.00 -12.73
CA THR A 440 1.55 -11.86 -11.91
C THR A 440 0.56 -10.98 -12.66
N PHE A 441 0.68 -10.91 -13.98
CA PHE A 441 -0.31 -10.28 -14.85
C PHE A 441 -1.66 -11.00 -14.75
N PHE A 442 -1.68 -12.34 -14.84
CA PHE A 442 -2.89 -13.14 -14.64
C PHE A 442 -3.45 -13.11 -13.20
N HIS A 443 -2.64 -12.78 -12.19
CA HIS A 443 -3.11 -12.68 -10.81
C HIS A 443 -3.95 -11.42 -10.56
N THR A 444 -3.38 -10.26 -10.90
CA THR A 444 -3.94 -8.93 -10.56
C THR A 444 -3.63 -7.87 -11.61
N GLY A 445 -2.54 -8.03 -12.40
CA GLY A 445 -2.11 -7.05 -13.39
C GLY A 445 -3.09 -6.79 -14.55
N MET A 446 -3.98 -7.74 -14.87
CA MET A 446 -5.10 -7.50 -15.81
C MET A 446 -5.97 -6.31 -15.37
N ASN A 447 -6.31 -6.26 -14.07
CA ASN A 447 -7.10 -5.16 -13.50
C ASN A 447 -6.34 -3.84 -13.59
N GLY A 448 -5.03 -3.87 -13.31
CA GLY A 448 -4.17 -2.69 -13.45
C GLY A 448 -4.05 -2.17 -14.88
N LEU A 449 -3.95 -3.06 -15.87
CA LEU A 449 -3.92 -2.68 -17.29
C LEU A 449 -5.26 -2.08 -17.74
N LEU A 450 -6.38 -2.72 -17.41
CA LEU A 450 -7.72 -2.21 -17.71
C LEU A 450 -7.93 -0.81 -17.13
N ASN A 451 -7.47 -0.57 -15.89
CA ASN A 451 -7.52 0.73 -15.24
C ASN A 451 -6.68 1.79 -15.96
N ALA A 452 -5.41 1.47 -16.26
CA ALA A 452 -4.50 2.38 -16.95
C ALA A 452 -5.03 2.80 -18.33
N ILE A 453 -5.64 1.87 -19.08
CA ILE A 453 -6.28 2.15 -20.37
C ILE A 453 -7.52 3.03 -20.19
N TYR A 454 -8.46 2.62 -19.33
CA TYR A 454 -9.73 3.33 -19.10
C TYR A 454 -9.52 4.77 -18.62
N ASN A 455 -8.60 4.95 -17.67
CA ASN A 455 -8.22 6.23 -17.10
C ASN A 455 -7.08 6.95 -17.85
N LYS A 456 -6.69 6.45 -19.03
CA LYS A 456 -5.85 7.13 -20.04
C LYS A 456 -4.42 7.47 -19.58
N ALA A 457 -3.76 6.54 -18.88
CA ALA A 457 -2.36 6.67 -18.50
C ALA A 457 -1.42 6.55 -19.73
N ASP A 458 -0.43 7.45 -19.84
CA ASP A 458 0.59 7.45 -20.90
C ASP A 458 1.86 6.72 -20.40
N ILE A 459 1.78 5.39 -20.31
CA ILE A 459 2.80 4.50 -19.73
C ILE A 459 3.07 3.29 -20.63
N THR A 460 4.27 2.71 -20.56
CA THR A 460 4.57 1.43 -21.22
C THR A 460 4.59 0.27 -20.22
N VAL A 461 3.81 -0.77 -20.49
CA VAL A 461 3.72 -2.00 -19.70
C VAL A 461 4.56 -3.09 -20.36
N THR A 462 5.61 -3.54 -19.68
CA THR A 462 6.44 -4.67 -20.14
C THR A 462 5.99 -5.96 -19.48
N ILE A 463 5.33 -6.85 -20.23
CA ILE A 463 5.01 -8.20 -19.75
C ILE A 463 6.20 -9.12 -20.05
N VAL A 464 6.99 -9.43 -19.03
CA VAL A 464 8.17 -10.28 -19.13
C VAL A 464 7.78 -11.77 -19.02
N ASP A 465 7.12 -12.25 -20.07
CA ASP A 465 6.60 -13.63 -20.17
C ASP A 465 7.73 -14.68 -20.23
N ASN A 466 7.87 -15.46 -19.15
CA ASN A 466 8.75 -16.63 -19.10
C ASN A 466 7.98 -17.97 -19.05
N ARG A 467 6.66 -17.92 -19.21
CA ARG A 467 5.71 -19.03 -19.33
C ARG A 467 5.51 -19.88 -18.07
N ILE A 468 5.98 -19.45 -16.90
CA ILE A 468 5.96 -20.26 -15.68
C ILE A 468 6.07 -19.42 -14.39
N THR A 469 5.39 -19.84 -13.31
CA THR A 469 5.49 -19.21 -11.99
C THR A 469 6.80 -19.66 -11.31
N ALA A 470 7.91 -19.06 -11.72
CA ALA A 470 9.25 -19.60 -11.50
C ALA A 470 9.73 -19.64 -10.03
N MET A 471 9.71 -18.51 -9.31
CA MET A 471 10.38 -18.40 -8.00
C MET A 471 9.82 -19.33 -6.92
N THR A 472 8.51 -19.55 -6.94
CA THR A 472 7.76 -20.33 -5.94
C THR A 472 7.89 -21.84 -6.11
N GLY A 473 8.55 -22.32 -7.17
CA GLY A 473 8.70 -23.76 -7.43
C GLY A 473 8.54 -24.19 -8.90
N HIS A 474 8.31 -23.26 -9.83
CA HIS A 474 8.00 -23.53 -11.25
C HIS A 474 6.59 -24.11 -11.44
N GLN A 475 5.60 -23.52 -10.79
CA GLN A 475 4.19 -23.88 -10.97
C GLN A 475 3.65 -23.43 -12.34
N PRO A 476 2.69 -24.16 -12.94
CA PRO A 476 1.99 -23.71 -14.14
C PRO A 476 1.14 -22.46 -13.85
N ASN A 477 0.76 -21.76 -14.93
CA ASN A 477 -0.16 -20.61 -14.91
C ASN A 477 -1.00 -20.59 -16.19
N PRO A 478 -2.01 -19.70 -16.34
CA PRO A 478 -2.90 -19.67 -17.51
C PRO A 478 -2.20 -19.51 -18.86
N GLY A 479 -1.04 -18.85 -18.89
CA GLY A 479 -0.21 -18.71 -20.10
C GLY A 479 0.58 -19.98 -20.47
N MET A 480 0.59 -21.02 -19.63
CA MET A 480 1.26 -22.30 -19.95
C MET A 480 0.36 -23.27 -20.74
N GLY A 481 -0.96 -23.17 -20.62
CA GLY A 481 -1.88 -24.20 -21.14
C GLY A 481 -1.76 -25.54 -20.41
N LYS A 482 -1.46 -25.53 -19.10
CA LYS A 482 -1.38 -26.74 -18.25
C LYS A 482 -2.01 -26.54 -16.88
N LEU A 483 -2.65 -27.60 -16.37
CA LEU A 483 -3.17 -27.69 -15.01
C LEU A 483 -2.07 -28.07 -14.01
N ALA A 484 -2.33 -27.88 -12.72
CA ALA A 484 -1.45 -28.32 -11.63
C ALA A 484 -1.20 -29.85 -11.61
N THR A 485 -2.07 -30.63 -12.24
CA THR A 485 -1.94 -32.08 -12.47
C THR A 485 -0.94 -32.43 -13.58
N GLY A 486 -0.45 -31.45 -14.35
CA GLY A 486 0.36 -31.65 -15.56
C GLY A 486 -0.46 -31.91 -16.83
N GLU A 487 -1.77 -32.06 -16.72
CA GLU A 487 -2.71 -32.19 -17.85
C GLU A 487 -2.71 -30.92 -18.72
N SER A 488 -2.86 -31.08 -20.04
CA SER A 488 -2.93 -29.96 -20.99
C SER A 488 -4.32 -29.33 -20.97
N THR A 489 -4.39 -28.00 -21.02
CA THR A 489 -5.64 -27.23 -21.01
C THR A 489 -5.51 -25.98 -21.90
N ILE A 490 -6.51 -25.10 -21.87
CA ILE A 490 -6.53 -23.87 -22.65
C ILE A 490 -5.36 -22.96 -22.26
N GLU A 491 -4.58 -22.53 -23.25
CA GLU A 491 -3.56 -21.49 -23.11
C GLU A 491 -4.20 -20.10 -23.31
N VAL A 492 -3.95 -19.18 -22.39
CA VAL A 492 -4.40 -17.79 -22.51
C VAL A 492 -3.34 -16.95 -23.24
N SER A 493 -3.68 -16.47 -24.45
CA SER A 493 -2.84 -15.51 -25.18
C SER A 493 -2.85 -14.15 -24.47
N LEU A 494 -1.66 -13.69 -24.07
CA LEU A 494 -1.46 -12.34 -23.53
C LEU A 494 -1.77 -11.25 -24.55
N GLU A 495 -1.51 -11.49 -25.84
CA GLU A 495 -1.76 -10.55 -26.93
C GLU A 495 -3.25 -10.21 -27.06
N GLU A 496 -4.10 -11.21 -27.26
CA GLU A 496 -5.54 -10.99 -27.44
C GLU A 496 -6.22 -10.55 -26.14
N LEU A 497 -5.70 -10.99 -24.98
CA LEU A 497 -6.13 -10.51 -23.67
C LEU A 497 -5.81 -9.02 -23.46
N CYS A 498 -4.63 -8.53 -23.85
CA CYS A 498 -4.31 -7.10 -23.75
C CYS A 498 -5.13 -6.26 -24.74
N LYS A 499 -5.30 -6.73 -25.98
CA LYS A 499 -6.14 -6.06 -26.99
C LYS A 499 -7.61 -5.97 -26.56
N SER A 500 -8.16 -7.04 -26.00
CA SER A 500 -9.57 -7.07 -25.55
C SER A 500 -9.84 -6.18 -24.34
N MET A 501 -8.83 -5.88 -23.51
CA MET A 501 -8.89 -4.83 -22.49
C MET A 501 -8.72 -3.40 -23.03
N GLY A 502 -8.54 -3.24 -24.36
CA GLY A 502 -8.49 -1.95 -25.04
C GLY A 502 -7.10 -1.38 -25.30
N ALA A 503 -6.03 -2.16 -25.16
CA ALA A 503 -4.66 -1.67 -25.37
C ALA A 503 -4.43 -1.31 -26.85
N GLY A 504 -4.18 -0.02 -27.13
CA GLY A 504 -3.99 0.52 -28.47
C GLY A 504 -2.67 0.13 -29.15
N PHE A 505 -1.70 -0.38 -28.38
CA PHE A 505 -0.44 -0.95 -28.85
C PHE A 505 -0.15 -2.22 -28.06
N VAL A 506 0.01 -3.36 -28.75
CA VAL A 506 0.36 -4.66 -28.17
C VAL A 506 1.28 -5.39 -29.14
N GLU A 507 2.57 -5.54 -28.79
CA GLU A 507 3.55 -6.27 -29.61
C GLU A 507 4.39 -7.26 -28.80
N THR A 508 4.66 -8.42 -29.41
CA THR A 508 5.43 -9.51 -28.81
C THR A 508 6.79 -9.67 -29.49
N VAL A 509 7.85 -9.79 -28.69
CA VAL A 509 9.24 -9.97 -29.13
C VAL A 509 9.92 -11.11 -28.38
N ASP A 510 10.90 -11.74 -29.04
CA ASP A 510 11.88 -12.58 -28.36
C ASP A 510 12.98 -11.67 -27.79
N PRO A 511 13.13 -11.54 -26.47
CA PRO A 511 14.14 -10.66 -25.88
C PRO A 511 15.60 -11.05 -26.20
N TYR A 512 15.87 -12.24 -26.77
CA TYR A 512 17.21 -12.56 -27.28
C TYR A 512 17.51 -11.89 -28.63
N ASP A 513 16.49 -11.47 -29.38
CA ASP A 513 16.61 -10.57 -30.53
C ASP A 513 16.64 -9.12 -30.04
N LEU A 514 17.85 -8.63 -29.72
CA LEU A 514 18.06 -7.31 -29.15
C LEU A 514 17.67 -6.16 -30.10
N GLU A 515 17.83 -6.35 -31.42
CA GLU A 515 17.58 -5.28 -32.39
C GLU A 515 16.08 -5.08 -32.60
N LYS A 516 15.32 -6.16 -32.82
CA LYS A 516 13.86 -6.09 -32.90
C LYS A 516 13.23 -5.66 -31.58
N THR A 517 13.75 -6.15 -30.45
CA THR A 517 13.27 -5.73 -29.13
C THR A 517 13.49 -4.23 -28.92
N GLU A 518 14.61 -3.67 -29.38
CA GLU A 518 14.88 -2.23 -29.32
C GLU A 518 13.98 -1.39 -30.23
N GLU A 519 13.66 -1.88 -31.44
CA GLU A 519 12.71 -1.24 -32.34
C GLU A 519 11.31 -1.15 -31.71
N VAL A 520 10.80 -2.27 -31.19
CA VAL A 520 9.46 -2.34 -30.57
C VAL A 520 9.38 -1.45 -29.32
N PHE A 521 10.41 -1.43 -28.47
CA PHE A 521 10.43 -0.53 -27.32
C PHE A 521 10.47 0.96 -27.69
N LYS A 522 11.06 1.34 -28.85
CA LYS A 522 11.01 2.72 -29.35
C LYS A 522 9.59 3.08 -29.80
N ARG A 523 8.97 2.23 -30.63
CA ARG A 523 7.59 2.46 -31.11
C ARG A 523 6.57 2.46 -29.96
N ALA A 524 6.80 1.66 -28.91
CA ALA A 524 6.01 1.71 -27.67
C ALA A 524 6.19 3.02 -26.87
N LYS A 525 7.39 3.61 -26.87
CA LYS A 525 7.73 4.90 -26.23
C LYS A 525 7.16 6.11 -26.97
N GLU A 526 6.98 5.97 -28.28
CA GLU A 526 6.41 6.99 -29.17
C GLU A 526 4.86 6.95 -29.21
N HIS A 527 4.24 5.86 -28.74
CA HIS A 527 2.80 5.75 -28.57
C HIS A 527 2.25 6.78 -27.56
N LYS A 528 0.94 7.01 -27.60
CA LYS A 528 0.22 7.94 -26.71
C LYS A 528 -0.93 7.20 -26.03
N GLY A 529 -0.87 7.11 -24.70
CA GLY A 529 -1.68 6.21 -23.90
C GLY A 529 -0.94 4.90 -23.61
N THR A 530 -1.62 3.96 -22.96
CA THR A 530 -0.97 2.75 -22.42
C THR A 530 -0.55 1.80 -23.53
N SER A 531 0.76 1.60 -23.70
CA SER A 531 1.35 0.66 -24.65
C SER A 531 1.84 -0.63 -23.97
N VAL A 532 1.70 -1.79 -24.62
CA VAL A 532 2.10 -3.09 -24.06
C VAL A 532 3.18 -3.76 -24.92
N VAL A 533 4.28 -4.16 -24.29
CA VAL A 533 5.36 -4.95 -24.90
C VAL A 533 5.49 -6.28 -24.17
N ILE A 534 5.26 -7.39 -24.89
CA ILE A 534 5.39 -8.74 -24.34
C ILE A 534 6.75 -9.31 -24.74
N THR A 535 7.68 -9.49 -23.81
CA THR A 535 8.98 -10.11 -24.10
C THR A 535 8.93 -11.59 -23.72
N ARG A 536 8.64 -12.46 -24.70
CA ARG A 536 8.33 -13.88 -24.46
C ARG A 536 9.54 -14.78 -24.69
N GLN A 537 10.05 -15.42 -23.63
CA GLN A 537 11.05 -16.50 -23.72
C GLN A 537 10.99 -17.41 -22.49
N TYR A 538 10.80 -18.72 -22.69
CA TYR A 538 10.77 -19.74 -21.64
C TYR A 538 11.87 -19.55 -20.59
N CYS A 539 11.50 -19.69 -19.30
CA CYS A 539 12.43 -19.78 -18.19
C CYS A 539 13.56 -20.79 -18.51
N VAL A 540 14.83 -20.35 -18.39
CA VAL A 540 16.00 -21.16 -18.79
C VAL A 540 16.14 -22.48 -18.02
N ILE A 541 15.59 -22.57 -16.81
CA ILE A 541 15.54 -23.82 -16.04
C ILE A 541 14.45 -24.74 -16.61
N ASP A 542 13.26 -24.23 -16.87
CA ASP A 542 12.17 -25.04 -17.42
C ASP A 542 12.47 -25.51 -18.84
N ALA A 543 12.94 -24.62 -19.71
CA ALA A 543 13.41 -24.96 -21.05
C ALA A 543 14.40 -26.16 -21.01
N LYS A 544 15.32 -26.18 -20.04
CA LYS A 544 16.27 -27.29 -19.85
C LYS A 544 15.60 -28.57 -19.34
N ARG A 545 14.57 -28.49 -18.48
CA ARG A 545 13.75 -29.64 -18.06
C ARG A 545 12.96 -30.19 -19.25
N SER A 546 12.25 -29.32 -19.96
CA SER A 546 11.45 -29.54 -21.18
C SER A 546 12.28 -29.86 -22.45
N GLY A 547 13.48 -30.41 -22.30
CA GLY A 547 14.30 -30.94 -23.39
C GLY A 547 15.04 -29.92 -24.28
N ILE A 548 14.78 -28.61 -24.19
CA ILE A 548 15.41 -27.60 -25.04
C ILE A 548 16.92 -27.51 -24.74
N ARG A 549 17.75 -27.53 -25.78
CA ARG A 549 19.23 -27.46 -25.69
C ARG A 549 19.76 -26.39 -26.64
N ARG A 550 20.27 -25.29 -26.09
CA ARG A 550 21.05 -24.27 -26.81
C ARG A 550 22.55 -24.56 -26.59
N LYS A 551 23.42 -24.26 -27.56
CA LYS A 551 24.88 -24.47 -27.39
C LYS A 551 25.47 -23.35 -26.51
N PRO A 552 26.46 -23.63 -25.66
CA PRO A 552 27.17 -22.58 -24.92
C PRO A 552 28.00 -21.70 -25.86
N PHE A 553 28.43 -20.54 -25.35
CA PHE A 553 29.33 -19.61 -26.02
C PHE A 553 30.68 -19.57 -25.30
N VAL A 554 31.74 -19.22 -26.02
CA VAL A 554 33.11 -19.06 -25.51
C VAL A 554 33.65 -17.69 -25.89
N ILE A 555 34.55 -17.14 -25.06
CA ILE A 555 35.24 -15.88 -25.35
C ILE A 555 36.64 -16.16 -25.89
N ASP A 556 36.94 -15.62 -27.06
CA ASP A 556 38.27 -15.53 -27.67
C ASP A 556 39.09 -14.49 -26.90
N ALA A 557 40.11 -14.95 -26.18
CA ALA A 557 40.93 -14.11 -25.33
C ALA A 557 41.76 -13.08 -26.12
N GLU A 558 42.14 -13.36 -27.37
CA GLU A 558 42.93 -12.44 -28.18
C GLU A 558 42.07 -11.28 -28.66
N LYS A 559 40.90 -11.58 -29.25
CA LYS A 559 39.94 -10.58 -29.70
C LYS A 559 39.29 -9.78 -28.57
N CYS A 560 39.25 -10.31 -27.34
CA CYS A 560 38.62 -9.63 -26.21
C CYS A 560 39.41 -8.38 -25.78
N VAL A 561 38.95 -7.19 -26.17
CA VAL A 561 39.56 -5.89 -25.78
C VAL A 561 39.26 -5.45 -24.35
N GLY A 562 38.60 -6.28 -23.53
CA GLY A 562 38.34 -5.98 -22.11
C GLY A 562 37.29 -4.90 -21.82
N CYS A 563 36.47 -4.50 -22.79
CA CYS A 563 35.50 -3.40 -22.71
C CYS A 563 34.34 -3.56 -21.69
N ARG A 564 34.24 -4.69 -20.99
CA ARG A 564 33.24 -5.04 -19.96
C ARG A 564 31.75 -4.99 -20.36
N LEU A 565 31.38 -4.64 -21.59
CA LEU A 565 29.97 -4.54 -22.01
C LEU A 565 29.17 -5.84 -21.76
N CYS A 566 29.79 -7.01 -22.01
CA CYS A 566 29.20 -8.32 -21.69
C CYS A 566 29.15 -8.64 -20.19
N VAL A 567 30.08 -8.12 -19.39
CA VAL A 567 30.14 -8.28 -17.92
C VAL A 567 29.02 -7.46 -17.26
N ASN A 568 28.77 -6.25 -17.78
CA ASN A 568 27.75 -5.33 -17.29
C ASN A 568 26.29 -5.84 -17.49
N LEU A 569 26.08 -6.99 -18.14
CA LEU A 569 24.81 -7.73 -18.16
C LEU A 569 24.49 -8.42 -16.81
N GLY A 570 25.48 -8.56 -15.93
CA GLY A 570 25.32 -9.24 -14.63
C GLY A 570 25.02 -10.73 -14.74
N CYS A 571 25.36 -11.38 -15.86
CA CYS A 571 25.14 -12.81 -16.06
C CYS A 571 26.18 -13.64 -15.27
N PRO A 572 25.78 -14.52 -14.32
CA PRO A 572 26.75 -15.29 -13.52
C PRO A 572 27.64 -16.27 -14.32
N ALA A 573 27.31 -16.53 -15.59
CA ALA A 573 28.15 -17.31 -16.49
C ALA A 573 29.28 -16.51 -17.16
N ILE A 574 29.38 -15.19 -16.89
CA ILE A 574 30.43 -14.31 -17.44
C ILE A 574 31.31 -13.82 -16.28
N GLU A 575 32.59 -14.11 -16.37
CA GLU A 575 33.61 -13.72 -15.41
C GLU A 575 34.51 -12.62 -16.01
N PHE A 576 35.16 -11.83 -15.16
CA PHE A 576 36.13 -10.83 -15.58
C PHE A 576 37.40 -10.93 -14.73
N ASN A 577 38.52 -11.29 -15.36
CA ASN A 577 39.81 -11.35 -14.70
C ASN A 577 40.38 -9.92 -14.62
N THR A 578 40.48 -9.37 -13.42
CA THR A 578 40.96 -8.01 -13.18
C THR A 578 42.43 -7.79 -13.54
N THR A 579 43.26 -8.85 -13.46
CA THR A 579 44.69 -8.83 -13.78
C THR A 579 44.93 -8.82 -15.29
N THR A 580 44.34 -9.76 -16.04
CA THR A 580 44.51 -9.84 -17.50
C THR A 580 43.61 -8.86 -18.25
N LYS A 581 42.60 -8.29 -17.58
CA LYS A 581 41.53 -7.44 -18.12
C LYS A 581 40.68 -8.12 -19.21
N LYS A 582 40.72 -9.45 -19.31
CA LYS A 582 39.90 -10.25 -20.23
C LYS A 582 38.64 -10.79 -19.53
N ALA A 583 37.59 -11.02 -20.32
CA ALA A 583 36.39 -11.73 -19.85
C ALA A 583 36.45 -13.21 -20.24
N SER A 584 35.80 -14.07 -19.46
CA SER A 584 35.64 -15.51 -19.73
C SER A 584 34.17 -15.92 -19.59
N ILE A 585 33.79 -17.04 -20.20
CA ILE A 585 32.48 -17.69 -19.98
C ILE A 585 32.71 -19.05 -19.32
N ASN A 586 31.97 -19.32 -18.25
CA ASN A 586 32.08 -20.56 -17.46
C ASN A 586 30.99 -21.59 -17.83
N ALA A 587 31.08 -22.76 -17.20
CA ALA A 587 30.20 -23.92 -17.45
C ALA A 587 28.70 -23.69 -17.14
N MET A 588 28.32 -22.56 -16.52
CA MET A 588 26.92 -22.20 -16.30
C MET A 588 26.24 -21.59 -17.54
N CYS A 589 26.94 -21.44 -18.67
CA CYS A 589 26.39 -20.84 -19.89
C CYS A 589 25.21 -21.64 -20.47
N THR A 590 24.05 -20.99 -20.59
CA THR A 590 22.78 -21.55 -21.09
C THR A 590 22.51 -21.28 -22.57
N GLY A 591 23.46 -20.66 -23.29
CA GLY A 591 23.40 -20.51 -24.75
C GLY A 591 22.44 -19.44 -25.28
N CYS A 592 22.17 -18.37 -24.51
CA CYS A 592 21.21 -17.31 -24.88
C CYS A 592 21.68 -16.33 -25.97
N GLY A 593 22.95 -16.33 -26.38
CA GLY A 593 23.47 -15.45 -27.45
C GLY A 593 23.61 -13.95 -27.12
N VAL A 594 22.86 -13.42 -26.15
CA VAL A 594 22.80 -11.98 -25.76
C VAL A 594 24.17 -11.31 -25.61
N CYS A 595 25.13 -11.99 -24.98
CA CYS A 595 26.48 -11.43 -24.80
C CYS A 595 27.30 -11.37 -26.10
N ALA A 596 27.04 -12.26 -27.06
CA ALA A 596 27.66 -12.23 -28.39
C ALA A 596 27.05 -11.15 -29.28
N ALA A 597 25.73 -10.96 -29.26
CA ALA A 597 25.04 -9.88 -29.97
C ALA A 597 25.51 -8.47 -29.54
N LEU A 598 26.01 -8.33 -28.29
CA LEU A 598 26.61 -7.10 -27.79
C LEU A 598 28.13 -6.97 -28.05
N CYS A 599 28.78 -7.98 -28.64
CA CYS A 599 30.23 -8.01 -28.81
C CYS A 599 30.65 -7.43 -30.17
N LYS A 600 30.93 -6.11 -30.21
CA LYS A 600 31.43 -5.37 -31.38
C LYS A 600 32.86 -5.76 -31.87
N PHE A 601 33.35 -6.94 -31.51
CA PHE A 601 34.73 -7.40 -31.75
C PHE A 601 34.80 -8.87 -32.18
N ASP A 602 33.65 -9.53 -32.42
CA ASP A 602 33.54 -10.97 -32.75
C ASP A 602 34.33 -11.90 -31.82
N ALA A 603 34.47 -11.45 -30.56
CA ALA A 603 35.25 -12.10 -29.51
C ALA A 603 34.43 -13.10 -28.70
N ILE A 604 33.12 -13.21 -28.94
CA ILE A 604 32.25 -14.18 -28.27
C ILE A 604 31.55 -15.00 -29.34
N THR A 605 31.81 -16.30 -29.38
CA THR A 605 31.34 -17.20 -30.45
C THR A 605 30.67 -18.43 -29.87
N GLU A 606 29.76 -19.04 -30.64
CA GLU A 606 29.14 -20.31 -30.27
C GLU A 606 30.20 -21.42 -30.26
N VAL A 607 30.16 -22.31 -29.25
CA VAL A 607 31.08 -23.45 -29.18
C VAL A 607 30.82 -24.40 -30.34
N LYS A 608 31.82 -24.51 -31.22
CA LYS A 608 31.84 -25.51 -32.31
C LYS A 608 31.94 -26.92 -31.71
N LYS A 609 31.33 -27.89 -32.41
CA LYS A 609 31.54 -29.33 -32.16
C LYS A 609 32.91 -29.76 -32.65
#